data_AF-A0A6P0X7Y5-F1
#
_entry.id   AF-A0A6P0X7Y5-F1
#
_cell.length_a   1.000
_cell.length_b   1.000
_cell.length_c   1.000
_cell.angle_alpha   90.00
_cell.angle_beta   90.00
_cell.angle_gamma   90.00
#
_symmetry.space_group_name_H-M   'P 1'
#
loop_
_entity.id
_entity.type
_entity.pdbx_description
1 polymer ?
#
loop_
_entity_poly.entity_id
_entity_poly.type
_entity_poly.pdbx_seq_one_letter_code
_entity_poly.pdbx_strand_id
1 'polypeptide(L)' 'EEQLKFAHSQGRVMFTQDSDFLKLHNSGFEHCGVVYCVKGSRSIGEILRGLILIWDVLEAEEIVGMVEYL' A
#
# COMPACT_ATOMS: atom_id res chain seq x y z
N GLU A 1 11.48 -4.05 -5.03
CA GLU A 1 12.20 -2.90 -4.43
C GLU A 1 12.12 -1.65 -5.29
N GLU A 2 12.54 -1.67 -6.56
CA GLU A 2 12.55 -0.49 -7.45
C GLU A 2 11.20 0.23 -7.56
N GLN A 3 10.10 -0.51 -7.69
CA GLN A 3 8.76 0.08 -7.74
C GLN A 3 8.38 0.79 -6.43
N LEU A 4 8.78 0.23 -5.28
CA LEU A 4 8.52 0.83 -3.97
C LEU A 4 9.37 2.09 -3.77
N LYS A 5 10.65 2.06 -4.20
CA LYS A 5 11.54 3.23 -4.27
C LYS A 5 10.94 4.34 -5.14
N PHE A 6 10.44 3.98 -6.31
CA PHE A 6 9.83 4.94 -7.22
C PHE A 6 8.56 5.55 -6.61
N ALA A 7 7.67 4.74 -6.04
CA ALA A 7 6.48 5.25 -5.35
C ALA A 7 6.86 6.20 -4.20
N HIS A 8 7.84 5.83 -3.39
CA HIS A 8 8.35 6.67 -2.30
C HIS A 8 8.94 8.01 -2.82
N SER A 9 9.74 7.98 -3.88
CA SER A 9 10.30 9.22 -4.46
C SER A 9 9.25 10.15 -5.07
N GLN A 10 8.09 9.59 -5.44
CA GLN A 10 6.92 10.36 -5.89
C GLN A 10 5.98 10.77 -4.75
N GLY A 11 6.29 10.42 -3.49
CA GLY A 11 5.41 10.69 -2.35
C GLY A 11 4.09 9.91 -2.42
N ARG A 12 4.09 8.69 -2.97
CA ARG A 12 2.88 7.89 -3.22
C ARG A 12 2.84 6.61 -2.40
N VAL A 13 1.67 6.30 -1.87
CA VAL A 13 1.32 5.00 -1.29
C VAL A 13 1.25 3.95 -2.41
N MET A 14 1.82 2.76 -2.19
CA MET A 14 1.81 1.66 -3.15
C MET A 14 0.64 0.72 -2.86
N PHE A 15 -0.30 0.57 -3.78
CA PHE A 15 -1.22 -0.57 -3.76
C PHE A 15 -0.60 -1.78 -4.45
N THR A 16 -0.69 -2.97 -3.84
CA THR A 16 -0.17 -4.21 -4.42
C THR A 16 -0.95 -5.46 -3.99
N GLN A 17 -0.88 -6.51 -4.80
CA GLN A 17 -1.34 -7.86 -4.45
C GLN A 17 -0.17 -8.86 -4.35
N ASP A 18 1.06 -8.35 -4.43
CA ASP A 18 2.29 -9.13 -4.33
C ASP A 18 2.83 -9.10 -2.90
N SER A 19 2.91 -10.27 -2.27
CA SER A 19 3.39 -10.42 -0.89
C SER A 19 4.86 -10.04 -0.72
N ASP A 20 5.65 -9.93 -1.79
CA ASP A 20 7.05 -9.52 -1.68
C ASP A 20 7.19 -8.08 -1.14
N PHE A 21 6.18 -7.22 -1.33
CA PHE A 21 6.17 -5.88 -0.71
C PHE A 21 5.98 -5.92 0.81
N LEU A 22 5.31 -6.95 1.34
CA LEU A 22 5.22 -7.17 2.79
C LEU A 22 6.58 -7.54 3.37
N LYS A 23 7.37 -8.35 2.64
CA LYS A 23 8.74 -8.69 3.03
C LYS A 23 9.65 -7.46 3.00
N LEU A 24 9.51 -6.62 1.99
CA LEU A 24 10.25 -5.36 1.89
C LEU A 24 9.91 -4.44 3.07
N HIS A 25 8.62 -4.24 3.38
CA HIS A 25 8.21 -3.50 4.59
C HIS A 25 8.87 -4.08 5.85
N ASN A 26 8.77 -5.40 6.08
CA ASN A 26 9.33 -6.06 7.26
C ASN A 26 10.87 -6.00 7.31
N SER A 27 11.55 -5.73 6.18
CA SER A 27 12.99 -5.48 6.14
C SER A 27 13.40 -4.06 6.53
N GLY A 28 12.44 -3.19 6.88
CA GLY A 28 12.68 -1.79 7.25
C GLY A 28 12.87 -0.86 6.05
N PHE A 29 12.34 -1.25 4.88
CA PHE A 29 12.44 -0.44 3.68
C PHE A 29 11.60 0.85 3.82
N GLU A 30 12.19 2.02 3.54
CA GLU A 30 11.45 3.29 3.60
C GLU A 30 10.40 3.39 2.47
N HIS A 31 9.17 3.73 2.84
CA HIS A 31 8.07 3.90 1.90
C HIS A 31 7.00 4.85 2.43
N CYS A 32 6.24 5.48 1.54
CA CYS A 32 5.10 6.34 1.90
C CYS A 32 3.87 5.55 2.36
N GLY A 33 3.91 4.21 2.31
CA GLY A 33 2.82 3.33 2.73
C GLY A 33 2.62 2.21 1.70
N VAL A 34 2.10 1.07 2.17
CA VAL A 34 1.70 -0.05 1.30
C VAL A 34 0.27 -0.44 1.63
N VAL A 35 -0.59 -0.51 0.62
CA VAL A 35 -1.90 -1.13 0.74
C VAL A 35 -1.86 -2.49 0.07
N TYR A 36 -2.07 -3.56 0.84
CA TYR A 36 -1.99 -4.93 0.35
C TYR A 36 -3.37 -5.58 0.27
N CYS A 37 -3.64 -6.28 -0.83
CA CYS A 37 -4.83 -7.10 -1.00
C CYS A 37 -4.44 -8.51 -1.43
N VAL A 38 -5.01 -9.54 -0.81
CA VAL A 38 -4.81 -10.93 -1.27
C VAL A 38 -5.36 -11.08 -2.68
N LYS A 39 -4.54 -11.58 -3.61
CA LYS A 39 -4.91 -11.76 -5.02
C LYS A 39 -6.16 -12.64 -5.15
N GLY A 40 -7.15 -12.16 -5.90
CA GLY A 40 -8.40 -12.88 -6.17
C GLY A 40 -9.41 -12.90 -5.00
N SER A 41 -9.09 -12.30 -3.86
CA SER A 41 -10.02 -12.23 -2.71
C SER A 41 -11.16 -11.22 -2.88
N ARG A 42 -11.00 -10.26 -3.79
CA ARG A 42 -11.93 -9.14 -4.01
C ARG A 42 -12.09 -8.84 -5.49
N SER A 43 -13.29 -8.40 -5.86
CA SER A 43 -13.54 -7.76 -7.13
C SER A 43 -12.84 -6.40 -7.21
N ILE A 44 -12.63 -5.90 -8.44
CA ILE A 44 -12.04 -4.57 -8.67
C ILE A 44 -12.87 -3.47 -7.97
N GLY A 45 -14.20 -3.58 -7.99
CA GLY A 45 -15.08 -2.62 -7.33
C GLY A 45 -14.91 -2.59 -5.81
N GLU A 46 -14.69 -3.74 -5.18
CA GLU A 46 -14.40 -3.83 -3.74
C GLU A 46 -13.03 -3.27 -3.39
N ILE A 47 -12.02 -3.53 -4.22
CA ILE A 47 -10.68 -2.94 -4.07
C ILE A 47 -10.77 -1.41 -4.13
N LEU A 48 -11.44 -0.86 -5.16
CA LEU A 48 -11.59 0.59 -5.31
C LEU A 48 -12.31 1.23 -4.13
N ARG A 49 -13.40 0.63 -3.65
CA ARG A 49 -14.11 1.14 -2.46
C ARG A 49 -13.24 1.14 -1.21
N GLY A 50 -12.47 0.08 -1.00
CA GLY A 50 -11.54 0.01 0.12
C GLY A 50 -10.42 1.06 0.03
N LEU A 51 -9.85 1.27 -1.16
CA LEU A 51 -8.84 2.31 -1.38
C LEU A 51 -9.38 3.73 -1.15
N ILE A 52 -10.61 4.00 -1.59
CA ILE A 52 -11.29 5.27 -1.32
C ILE A 52 -11.50 5.46 0.18
N LEU A 53 -11.95 4.41 0.90
CA LEU A 53 -12.15 4.48 2.34
C LEU A 53 -10.85 4.76 3.10
N ILE A 54 -9.74 4.11 2.73
CA ILE A 54 -8.42 4.38 3.32
C ILE A 54 -8.06 5.86 3.10
N TRP A 55 -8.25 6.37 1.88
CA TRP A 55 -7.95 7.77 1.55
C TRP A 55 -8.87 8.78 2.27
N ASP A 56 -10.14 8.42 2.50
CA ASP A 56 -11.09 9.28 3.21
C ASP A 56 -10.81 9.39 4.72
N VAL A 57 -10.12 8.40 5.30
CA VAL A 57 -9.97 8.26 6.76
C VAL A 57 -8.55 8.52 7.25
N LEU A 58 -7.53 8.18 6.45
CA LEU A 58 -6.13 8.36 6.83
C LEU A 58 -5.50 9.55 6.11
N GLU A 59 -4.78 10.37 6.86
CA GLU A 59 -3.88 11.38 6.31
C GLU A 59 -2.58 10.73 5.79
N ALA A 60 -1.89 11.43 4.90
CA ALA A 60 -0.69 10.92 4.23
C ALA A 60 0.42 10.56 5.24
N GLU A 61 0.56 11.33 6.31
CA GLU A 61 1.55 11.13 7.36
C GLU A 61 1.28 9.89 8.22
N GLU A 62 0.01 9.49 8.37
CA GLU A 62 -0.41 8.38 9.23
C GLU A 62 -0.06 7.02 8.63
N ILE A 63 0.06 6.94 7.30
CA ILE A 63 0.35 5.69 6.57
C ILE A 63 1.83 5.54 6.19
N VAL A 64 2.67 6.55 6.42
CA VAL A 64 4.11 6.47 6.12
C VAL A 64 4.75 5.32 6.89
N GLY A 65 5.48 4.46 6.19
CA GLY A 65 6.11 3.29 6.78
C GLY A 65 5.15 2.19 7.23
N MET A 66 3.83 2.31 6.99
CA MET A 66 2.82 1.34 7.43
C MET A 66 2.32 0.45 6.28
N VAL A 67 1.72 -0.69 6.65
CA VAL A 67 0.97 -1.56 5.74
C VAL A 67 -0.50 -1.58 6.15
N GLU A 68 -1.38 -1.19 5.25
CA GLU A 68 -2.81 -1.36 5.37
C GLU A 68 -3.28 -2.57 4.57
N TYR A 69 -4.23 -3.32 5.12
CA TYR A 69 -4.80 -4.49 4.46
C TYR A 69 -6.18 -4.13 3.93
N LEU A 70 -6.39 -4.39 2.64
CA LEU A 70 -7.74 -4.43 2.09
C LEU A 70 -8.42 -5.68 2.59
#